data_AF-A0A8H9F6M8-F1
#
_entry.id   AF-A0A8H9F6M8-F1
#
_cell.length_a   1.000
_cell.length_b   1.000
_cell.length_c   1.000
_cell.angle_alpha   90.00
_cell.angle_beta   90.00
_cell.angle_gamma   90.00
#
_symmetry.space_group_name_H-M   'P 1'
#
loop_
_entity.id
_entity.type
_entity.pdbx_description
1 polymer ?
#
loop_
_entity_poly.entity_id
_entity_poly.type
_entity_poly.pdbx_seq_one_letter_code
_entity_poly.pdbx_strand_id
1 'polypeptide(L)'
;MEGIKRHKIGLFSAIMLALNSLIGSGWLFGSGSAAKIAGPAAILSWILGAVIIIAIALTYVELGAMFPESGGMSRYAQYSHGQLLGFVAAWANWISLVTLVPMEAVAAVQYMSSWQWSWANWTKNFIKDGNITFAGLGIVLRVVLVKSF
;
A
#
# COMPACT_ATOMS: atom_id res chain seq x y z
N MET A 1 33.22 -18.02 16.26
CA MET A 1 32.22 -16.99 15.94
C MET A 1 31.56 -17.39 14.64
N GLU A 2 30.42 -18.10 14.70
CA GLU A 2 29.69 -18.53 13.49
C GLU A 2 29.19 -17.29 12.75
N GLY A 3 29.71 -17.07 11.54
CA GLY A 3 29.25 -16.00 10.67
C GLY A 3 27.80 -16.25 10.28
N ILE A 4 26.92 -15.31 10.62
CA ILE A 4 25.50 -15.33 10.24
C ILE A 4 25.42 -15.47 8.71
N LYS A 5 25.03 -16.65 8.21
CA LYS A 5 24.76 -16.89 6.79
C LYS A 5 23.56 -16.03 6.38
N ARG A 6 23.81 -14.89 5.74
CA ARG A 6 22.75 -14.08 5.14
C ARG A 6 22.18 -14.85 3.95
N HIS A 7 20.92 -15.27 4.05
CA HIS A 7 20.18 -15.77 2.90
C HIS A 7 20.05 -14.64 1.87
N LYS A 8 20.70 -14.80 0.71
CA LYS A 8 20.53 -13.87 -0.41
C LYS A 8 19.21 -14.21 -1.10
N ILE A 9 18.33 -13.22 -1.19
CA ILE A 9 17.06 -13.35 -1.92
C ILE A 9 17.39 -13.41 -3.42
N GLY A 10 16.90 -14.43 -4.13
CA GLY A 10 17.05 -14.52 -5.58
C GLY A 10 16.19 -13.49 -6.31
N LEU A 11 16.55 -13.15 -7.56
CA LEU A 11 15.83 -12.15 -8.36
C LEU A 11 14.34 -12.43 -8.46
N PHE A 12 13.97 -13.68 -8.77
CA PHE A 12 12.57 -14.08 -8.87
C PHE A 12 11.82 -13.86 -7.54
N SER A 13 12.38 -14.31 -6.43
CA SER A 13 11.80 -14.10 -5.10
C SER A 13 11.67 -12.62 -4.76
N ALA A 14 12.67 -11.80 -5.12
CA ALA A 14 12.62 -10.36 -4.91
C ALA A 14 11.50 -9.68 -5.72
N ILE A 15 11.34 -10.06 -6.99
CA ILE A 15 10.25 -9.56 -7.85
C ILE A 15 8.89 -10.00 -7.28
N MET A 16 8.74 -11.26 -6.87
CA MET A 16 7.48 -11.75 -6.31
C MET A 16 7.12 -11.05 -4.98
N LEU A 17 8.11 -10.81 -4.11
CA LEU A 17 7.92 -10.03 -2.89
C LEU A 17 7.48 -8.59 -3.20
N ALA A 18 8.13 -7.95 -4.18
CA ALA A 18 7.75 -6.61 -4.61
C ALA A 18 6.33 -6.59 -5.19
N LEU A 19 5.98 -7.53 -6.08
CA LEU A 19 4.63 -7.63 -6.65
C LEU A 19 3.57 -7.85 -5.57
N ASN A 20 3.83 -8.72 -4.59
CA ASN A 20 2.91 -8.94 -3.48
C ASN A 20 2.69 -7.66 -2.67
N SER A 21 3.74 -6.84 -2.47
CA SER A 21 3.62 -5.56 -1.75
C SER A 21 2.85 -4.47 -2.52
N LEU A 22 2.76 -4.58 -3.85
CA LEU A 22 2.05 -3.62 -4.70
C LEU A 22 0.54 -3.92 -4.79
N ILE A 23 0.15 -5.19 -4.63
CA ILE A 23 -1.26 -5.60 -4.71
C ILE A 23 -1.94 -5.31 -3.37
N GLY A 24 -2.61 -4.16 -3.28
CA GLY A 24 -3.43 -3.77 -2.14
C GLY A 24 -4.86 -3.37 -2.54
N SER A 25 -5.56 -2.72 -1.63
CA SER A 25 -6.91 -2.20 -1.83
C SER A 25 -7.01 -1.05 -2.85
N GLY A 26 -5.89 -0.35 -3.11
CA GLY A 26 -5.84 0.84 -3.95
C GLY A 26 -6.29 0.63 -5.40
N TRP A 27 -5.96 -0.51 -6.03
CA TRP A 27 -6.37 -0.74 -7.42
C TRP A 27 -7.87 -1.01 -7.57
N LEU A 28 -8.50 -1.64 -6.57
CA LEU A 28 -9.94 -1.93 -6.54
C LEU A 28 -10.77 -0.66 -6.36
N PHE A 29 -10.49 0.11 -5.31
CA PHE A 29 -11.30 1.31 -5.01
C PHE A 29 -10.87 2.53 -5.83
N GLY A 30 -9.58 2.65 -6.15
CA GLY A 30 -9.05 3.72 -6.98
C GLY A 30 -9.57 3.65 -8.42
N SER A 31 -9.59 2.47 -9.03
CA SER A 31 -10.17 2.29 -10.37
C SER A 31 -11.67 2.60 -10.39
N GLY A 32 -12.42 2.12 -9.39
CA GLY A 32 -13.84 2.39 -9.26
C GLY A 32 -14.16 3.87 -9.08
N SER A 33 -13.38 4.59 -8.25
CA SER A 33 -13.54 6.03 -8.06
C SER A 33 -13.20 6.81 -9.32
N ALA A 34 -12.09 6.47 -9.99
CA ALA A 34 -11.68 7.11 -11.24
C ALA A 34 -12.73 6.91 -12.34
N ALA A 35 -13.28 5.69 -12.46
CA ALA A 35 -14.34 5.38 -13.42
C ALA A 35 -15.66 6.10 -13.11
N LYS A 36 -16.02 6.27 -11.82
CA LYS A 36 -17.22 7.04 -11.43
C LYS A 36 -17.13 8.51 -11.83
N ILE A 37 -15.95 9.10 -11.77
CA ILE A 37 -15.74 10.53 -12.06
C ILE A 37 -15.52 10.77 -13.56
N ALA A 38 -14.60 10.02 -14.18
CA ALA A 38 -14.16 10.24 -15.56
C ALA A 38 -14.82 9.30 -16.59
N GLY A 39 -15.60 8.31 -16.15
CA GLY A 39 -16.19 7.31 -17.03
C GLY A 39 -15.11 6.50 -17.78
N PRO A 40 -15.32 6.16 -19.06
CA PRO A 40 -14.34 5.43 -19.88
C PRO A 40 -12.98 6.14 -19.99
N ALA A 41 -12.93 7.47 -19.83
CA ALA A 41 -11.70 8.25 -19.89
C ALA A 41 -10.77 8.02 -18.68
N ALA A 42 -11.21 7.29 -17.64
CA ALA A 42 -10.38 6.92 -16.50
C ALA A 42 -9.07 6.21 -16.91
N ILE A 43 -9.04 5.51 -18.05
CA ILE A 43 -7.84 4.87 -18.60
C ILE A 43 -6.70 5.87 -18.80
N LEU A 44 -7.00 7.12 -19.19
CA LEU A 44 -5.98 8.16 -19.36
C LEU A 44 -5.27 8.47 -18.05
N SER A 45 -5.98 8.45 -16.93
CA SER A 45 -5.39 8.67 -15.60
C SER A 45 -4.43 7.54 -15.20
N TRP A 46 -4.74 6.30 -15.60
CA TRP A 46 -3.86 5.15 -15.39
C TRP A 46 -2.58 5.23 -16.21
N ILE A 47 -2.69 5.63 -17.48
CA ILE A 47 -1.52 5.82 -18.36
C ILE A 47 -0.61 6.91 -17.80
N LEU A 48 -1.19 8.06 -17.42
CA LEU A 48 -0.44 9.17 -16.83
C LEU A 48 0.25 8.74 -15.52
N GLY A 49 -0.47 8.04 -14.64
CA GLY A 49 0.08 7.50 -13.40
C GLY A 49 1.24 6.54 -13.65
N ALA A 50 1.12 5.65 -14.64
CA ALA A 50 2.18 4.71 -14.99
C ALA A 50 3.45 5.43 -15.47
N VAL A 51 3.33 6.46 -16.31
CA VAL A 51 4.46 7.26 -16.79
C VAL A 51 5.19 7.95 -15.62
N ILE A 52 4.44 8.56 -14.71
CA ILE A 52 5.02 9.25 -13.54
C ILE A 52 5.72 8.24 -12.62
N ILE A 53 5.11 7.09 -12.35
CA ILE A 53 5.70 6.06 -11.48
C ILE A 53 6.97 5.46 -12.10
N ILE A 54 7.01 5.25 -13.42
CA ILE A 54 8.21 4.76 -14.12
C ILE A 54 9.36 5.77 -13.96
N ALA A 55 9.10 7.06 -14.12
CA ALA A 55 10.11 8.09 -13.93
C ALA A 55 10.72 8.03 -12.52
N ILE A 56 9.86 7.90 -11.50
CA ILE A 56 10.31 7.73 -10.11
C ILE A 56 11.10 6.43 -9.94
N ALA A 57 10.60 5.31 -10.46
CA ALA A 57 11.23 4.00 -10.32
C ALA A 57 12.64 3.97 -10.91
N LEU A 58 12.86 4.61 -12.07
CA LEU A 58 14.19 4.73 -12.67
C LEU A 58 15.18 5.44 -11.75
N THR A 59 14.78 6.54 -11.11
CA THR A 59 15.62 7.23 -10.12
C THR A 59 15.98 6.33 -8.94
N TYR A 60 15.03 5.52 -8.45
CA TYR A 60 15.30 4.57 -7.36
C TYR A 60 16.22 3.43 -7.79
N VAL A 61 16.13 2.97 -9.04
CA VAL A 61 17.03 1.93 -9.59
C VAL A 61 18.46 2.46 -9.68
N GLU A 62 18.67 3.68 -10.18
CA GLU A 62 19.99 4.30 -10.24
C GLU A 62 20.61 4.48 -8.85
N LEU A 63 19.84 5.04 -7.91
CA LEU A 63 20.29 5.24 -6.54
C LEU A 63 20.57 3.91 -5.83
N GLY A 64 19.73 2.90 -6.02
CA GLY A 64 19.92 1.57 -5.42
C GLY A 64 21.11 0.80 -5.99
N ALA A 65 21.46 1.05 -7.26
CA ALA A 65 22.66 0.48 -7.88
C ALA A 65 23.94 1.18 -7.39
N MET A 66 23.90 2.50 -7.16
CA MET A 66 25.04 3.28 -6.67
C MET A 66 25.29 3.10 -5.17
N PHE A 67 24.22 3.03 -4.36
CA PHE A 67 24.29 2.96 -2.90
C PHE A 67 23.59 1.69 -2.37
N PRO A 68 24.25 0.52 -2.37
CA PRO A 68 23.67 -0.75 -1.94
C PRO A 68 23.59 -0.87 -0.40
N GLU A 69 23.05 0.14 0.27
CA GLU A 69 22.84 0.19 1.71
C GLU A 69 21.38 -0.07 2.10
N SER A 70 21.18 -0.59 3.32
CA SER A 70 19.83 -0.79 3.87
C SER A 70 19.27 0.53 4.40
N GLY A 71 18.04 0.88 3.99
CA GLY A 71 17.32 2.08 4.47
C GLY A 71 16.49 2.81 3.41
N GLY A 72 16.67 2.47 2.14
CA GLY A 72 15.81 2.90 1.02
C GLY A 72 15.60 4.42 0.97
N MET A 73 14.34 4.83 0.81
CA MET A 73 13.92 6.24 0.66
C MET A 73 14.47 7.16 1.75
N SER A 74 14.50 6.71 3.01
CA SER A 74 15.00 7.52 4.13
C SER A 74 16.49 7.82 4.04
N ARG A 75 17.30 6.86 3.57
CA ARG A 75 18.74 7.02 3.37
C ARG A 75 19.05 7.88 2.14
N TYR A 76 18.29 7.72 1.06
CA TYR A 76 18.47 8.55 -0.13
C TYR A 76 18.20 10.03 0.15
N ALA A 77 17.22 10.33 1.01
CA ALA A 77 16.98 11.69 1.50
C ALA A 77 18.14 12.21 2.38
N GLN A 78 18.78 11.35 3.18
CA GLN A 78 19.96 11.73 3.97
C GLN A 78 21.15 12.12 3.10
N TYR A 79 21.44 11.34 2.05
CA TYR A 79 22.60 11.60 1.17
C TYR A 79 22.49 12.92 0.42
N SER A 80 21.27 13.29 0.02
CA SER A 80 21.02 14.49 -0.80
C SER A 80 20.78 15.75 0.03
N HIS A 81 20.08 15.64 1.16
CA HIS A 81 19.54 16.78 1.91
C HIS A 81 19.97 16.83 3.39
N GLY A 82 20.83 15.90 3.82
CA GLY A 82 21.37 15.84 5.18
C GLY A 82 20.47 15.11 6.18
N GLN A 83 20.97 15.01 7.41
CA GLN A 83 20.43 14.11 8.43
C GLN A 83 19.01 14.48 8.90
N LEU A 84 18.68 15.78 8.96
CA LEU A 84 17.35 16.25 9.37
C LEU A 84 16.26 15.81 8.39
N LEU A 85 16.47 16.06 7.09
CA LEU A 85 15.47 15.71 6.06
C LEU A 85 15.36 14.19 5.87
N GLY A 86 16.46 13.47 6.08
CA GLY A 86 16.45 12.03 6.23
C GLY A 86 15.59 11.50 7.37
N PHE A 87 15.66 12.13 8.53
CA PHE A 87 14.82 11.79 9.68
C PHE A 87 13.34 12.07 9.39
N VAL A 88 13.02 13.21 8.78
CA VAL A 88 11.65 13.52 8.36
C VAL A 88 11.13 12.50 7.36
N ALA A 89 11.93 12.14 6.35
CA ALA A 89 11.58 11.11 5.37
C ALA A 89 11.36 9.73 6.00
N ALA A 90 12.18 9.36 7.01
CA ALA A 90 12.01 8.13 7.77
C ALA A 90 10.67 8.12 8.52
N TRP A 91 10.30 9.22 9.18
CA TRP A 91 9.03 9.35 9.88
C TRP A 91 7.84 9.35 8.93
N ALA A 92 7.93 10.06 7.81
CA ALA A 92 6.88 10.06 6.79
C ALA A 92 6.65 8.64 6.23
N ASN A 93 7.74 7.92 5.95
CA ASN A 93 7.66 6.52 5.52
C ASN A 93 7.04 5.62 6.59
N TRP A 94 7.46 5.78 7.86
CA TRP A 94 6.89 5.00 8.96
C TRP A 94 5.39 5.24 9.13
N ILE A 95 4.94 6.49 9.10
CA ILE A 95 3.51 6.83 9.17
C ILE A 95 2.75 6.20 7.99
N SER A 96 3.30 6.28 6.78
CA SER A 96 2.71 5.66 5.57
C SER A 96 2.53 4.14 5.73
N LEU A 97 3.52 3.45 6.33
CA LEU A 97 3.43 2.02 6.59
C LEU A 97 2.40 1.68 7.67
N VAL A 98 2.30 2.51 8.73
CA VAL A 98 1.33 2.32 9.81
C VAL A 98 -0.11 2.52 9.31
N THR A 99 -0.36 3.46 8.40
CA THR A 99 -1.70 3.72 7.84
C THR A 99 -2.15 2.66 6.84
N LEU A 100 -1.23 1.86 6.30
CA LEU A 100 -1.56 0.78 5.36
C LEU A 100 -2.44 -0.30 5.99
N VAL A 101 -2.15 -0.71 7.23
CA VAL A 101 -2.93 -1.74 7.95
C VAL A 101 -4.41 -1.39 8.10
N PRO A 102 -4.79 -0.23 8.68
CA PRO A 102 -6.20 0.16 8.78
C PRO A 102 -6.85 0.41 7.42
N MET A 103 -6.11 0.91 6.43
CA MET A 103 -6.63 1.10 5.07
C MET A 103 -7.11 -0.22 4.45
N GLU A 104 -6.30 -1.27 4.55
CA GLU A 104 -6.65 -2.61 4.07
C GLU A 104 -7.81 -3.23 4.87
N ALA A 105 -7.91 -2.95 6.16
CA ALA A 105 -9.02 -3.42 6.99
C ALA A 105 -10.35 -2.75 6.61
N VAL A 106 -10.36 -1.45 6.35
CA VAL A 106 -11.53 -0.72 5.85
C VAL A 106 -11.96 -1.26 4.49
N ALA A 107 -11.00 -1.44 3.59
CA ALA A 107 -11.20 -2.04 2.28
C ALA A 107 -11.85 -3.43 2.34
N ALA A 108 -11.35 -4.30 3.24
CA ALA A 108 -11.93 -5.63 3.45
C ALA A 108 -13.38 -5.55 3.93
N VAL A 109 -13.71 -4.67 4.88
CA VAL A 109 -15.08 -4.47 5.35
C VAL A 109 -15.98 -3.93 4.25
N GLN A 110 -15.47 -3.02 3.43
CA GLN A 110 -16.20 -2.49 2.29
C GLN A 110 -16.48 -3.54 1.22
N TYR A 111 -15.52 -4.42 0.97
CA TYR A 111 -15.70 -5.56 0.09
C TYR A 111 -16.75 -6.55 0.64
N MET A 112 -16.67 -6.89 1.93
CA MET A 112 -17.65 -7.76 2.60
C MET A 112 -19.08 -7.21 2.53
N SER A 113 -19.24 -5.90 2.65
CA SER A 113 -20.54 -5.23 2.53
C SER A 113 -21.13 -5.28 1.12
N SER A 114 -20.32 -5.57 0.10
CA SER A 114 -20.75 -5.63 -1.30
C SER A 114 -21.17 -7.04 -1.76
N TRP A 115 -21.07 -8.05 -0.88
CA TRP A 115 -21.41 -9.43 -1.22
C TRP A 115 -22.89 -9.60 -1.58
N GLN A 116 -23.12 -10.33 -2.68
CA GLN A 116 -24.43 -10.56 -3.28
C GLN A 116 -25.18 -11.77 -2.69
N TRP A 117 -24.52 -12.60 -1.90
CA TRP A 117 -25.10 -13.83 -1.38
C TRP A 117 -26.08 -13.59 -0.23
N SER A 118 -27.16 -14.38 -0.18
CA SER A 118 -28.22 -14.25 0.82
C SER A 118 -27.73 -14.47 2.26
N TRP A 119 -26.80 -15.41 2.47
CA TRP A 119 -26.16 -15.68 3.76
C TRP A 119 -25.30 -14.50 4.25
N ALA A 120 -24.86 -13.63 3.35
CA ALA A 120 -24.01 -12.48 3.63
C ALA A 120 -24.80 -11.17 3.81
N ASN A 121 -26.15 -11.17 3.70
CA ASN A 121 -26.93 -9.94 3.78
C ASN A 121 -26.73 -9.14 5.09
N TRP A 122 -26.33 -9.81 6.19
CA TRP A 122 -26.03 -9.16 7.45
C TRP A 122 -24.81 -8.21 7.38
N THR A 123 -23.88 -8.43 6.45
CA THR A 123 -22.67 -7.59 6.27
C THR A 123 -22.95 -6.27 5.57
N LYS A 124 -24.07 -6.16 4.85
CA LYS A 124 -24.50 -4.93 4.17
C LYS A 124 -24.74 -3.77 5.15
N ASN A 125 -24.99 -4.07 6.42
CA ASN A 125 -25.18 -3.07 7.48
C ASN A 125 -23.86 -2.40 7.93
N PHE A 126 -22.70 -2.86 7.47
CA PHE A 126 -21.41 -2.29 7.86
C PHE A 126 -21.11 -0.97 7.17
N ILE A 127 -21.71 -0.73 5.99
CA ILE A 127 -21.60 0.54 5.27
C ILE A 127 -23.00 1.03 4.96
N LYS A 128 -23.32 2.23 5.44
CA LYS A 128 -24.59 2.90 5.18
C LYS A 128 -24.30 4.30 4.62
N ASP A 129 -24.91 4.63 3.49
CA ASP A 129 -24.78 5.93 2.83
C ASP A 129 -23.32 6.36 2.56
N GLY A 130 -22.44 5.39 2.28
CA GLY A 130 -21.02 5.62 2.01
C GLY A 130 -20.14 5.78 3.27
N ASN A 131 -20.73 5.76 4.47
CA ASN A 131 -20.01 5.83 5.74
C ASN A 131 -19.96 4.46 6.44
N ILE A 132 -18.85 4.19 7.12
CA ILE A 132 -18.70 2.99 7.94
C ILE A 132 -19.55 3.17 9.21
N THR A 133 -20.46 2.23 9.47
CA THR A 133 -21.30 2.28 10.68
C THR A 133 -20.49 1.91 11.93
N PHE A 134 -21.01 2.20 13.13
CA PHE A 134 -20.34 1.83 14.38
C PHE A 134 -20.07 0.31 14.46
N ALA A 135 -20.99 -0.51 13.96
CA ALA A 135 -20.80 -1.96 13.82
C ALA A 135 -19.68 -2.30 12.82
N GLY A 136 -19.62 -1.60 11.68
CA GLY A 136 -18.55 -1.73 10.70
C GLY A 136 -17.17 -1.38 11.26
N LEU A 137 -17.06 -0.29 12.03
CA LEU A 137 -15.82 0.10 12.72
C LEU A 137 -15.35 -0.97 13.71
N GLY A 138 -16.28 -1.60 14.44
CA GLY A 138 -15.97 -2.71 15.33
C GLY A 138 -15.32 -3.90 14.60
N ILE A 139 -15.72 -4.16 13.35
CA ILE A 139 -15.11 -5.22 12.52
C ILE A 139 -13.78 -4.77 11.94
N VAL A 140 -13.67 -3.52 11.47
CA VAL A 140 -12.40 -2.95 11.02
C VAL A 140 -11.34 -3.10 12.12
N LEU A 141 -11.67 -2.74 13.36
CA LEU A 141 -10.75 -2.88 14.50
C LEU A 141 -10.34 -4.34 14.74
N ARG A 142 -11.27 -5.30 14.64
CA ARG A 142 -10.93 -6.73 14.74
C ARG A 142 -9.99 -7.17 13.62
N VAL A 143 -10.23 -6.74 12.39
CA VAL A 143 -9.38 -7.06 11.23
C VAL A 143 -7.99 -6.45 11.40
N VAL A 144 -7.90 -5.20 11.87
CA VAL A 144 -6.63 -4.55 12.21
C VAL A 144 -5.87 -5.36 13.26
N LEU A 145 -6.53 -5.70 14.38
CA LEU A 145 -5.90 -6.46 15.46
C LEU A 145 -5.37 -7.81 14.99
N VAL A 146 -6.14 -8.56 14.18
CA VAL A 146 -5.70 -9.85 13.63
C VAL A 146 -4.51 -9.69 12.69
N LYS A 147 -4.47 -8.61 11.90
CA LYS A 147 -3.39 -8.34 10.95
C LYS A 147 -2.13 -7.74 11.61
N SER A 148 -2.23 -7.24 12.84
CA SER A 148 -1.13 -6.64 13.59
C SER A 148 -0.28 -7.63 14.41
N PHE A 149 -0.61 -8.93 14.39
CA PHE A 149 0.18 -10.03 15.00
C PHE A 149 0.69 -10.98 13.92
#